data_AF-X0S515-F1
#
_entry.id   AF-X0S515-F1
#
_cell.length_a   1.000
_cell.length_b   1.000
_cell.length_c   1.000
_cell.angle_alpha   90.00
_cell.angle_beta   90.00
_cell.angle_gamma   90.00
#
_symmetry.space_group_name_H-M   'P 1'
#
loop_
_entity.id
_entity.type
_entity.pdbx_description
1 polymer ?
#
loop_
_entity_poly.entity_id
_entity_poly.type
_entity_poly.pdbx_seq_one_letter_code
_entity_poly.pdbx_strand_id
1 'polypeptide(L)'
;MKSLSQKINLPLEIDDGYDLITYFRQVVGHEAQRCQYCFRLRLSKTAEIARQKGFSAFTSTLLISPHQKHDLLLEVGNELAREKGLDFLYADLRKKYSDSRRMTKGLSLYRQQYCGCVYSEWERYGEITIDETFCK
;
A
#
# COMPACT_ATOMS: atom_id res chain seq x y z
N MET A 1 5.04 -4.39 -12.69
CA MET A 1 4.37 -5.62 -12.21
C MET A 1 4.26 -6.70 -13.27
N LYS A 2 3.59 -6.46 -14.40
CA LYS A 2 3.34 -7.48 -15.46
C LYS A 2 4.60 -8.24 -15.91
N SER A 3 5.64 -7.51 -16.33
CA SER A 3 6.91 -8.10 -16.80
C SER A 3 7.60 -8.95 -15.73
N LEU A 4 7.64 -8.47 -14.49
CA LEU A 4 8.23 -9.21 -13.37
C LEU A 4 7.44 -10.50 -13.10
N SER A 5 6.11 -10.41 -13.06
CA SER A 5 5.24 -11.56 -12.79
C SER A 5 5.40 -12.66 -13.82
N GLN A 6 5.47 -12.29 -15.11
CA GLN A 6 5.74 -13.24 -16.20
C GLN A 6 7.11 -13.90 -16.05
N LYS A 7 8.15 -13.11 -15.73
CA LYS A 7 9.51 -13.62 -15.57
C LYS A 7 9.66 -14.63 -14.43
N ILE A 8 8.91 -14.45 -13.34
CA ILE A 8 8.97 -15.33 -12.16
C ILE A 8 7.80 -16.33 -12.08
N ASN A 9 6.96 -16.39 -13.11
CA ASN A 9 5.76 -17.23 -13.17
C ASN A 9 4.84 -17.08 -11.95
N LEU A 10 4.60 -15.84 -11.52
CA LEU A 10 3.69 -15.52 -10.43
C LEU A 10 2.30 -15.17 -11.00
N PRO A 11 1.21 -15.83 -10.55
CA PRO A 11 -0.15 -15.43 -10.89
C PRO A 11 -0.41 -13.98 -10.50
N LEU A 12 -0.95 -13.18 -11.43
CA LEU A 12 -1.18 -11.76 -11.23
C LEU A 12 -2.62 -11.40 -11.55
N GLU A 13 -3.30 -10.92 -10.52
CA GLU A 13 -4.60 -10.26 -10.65
C GLU A 13 -4.37 -8.75 -10.63
N ILE A 14 -4.95 -8.05 -11.59
CA ILE A 14 -4.88 -6.59 -11.66
C ILE A 14 -6.31 -6.08 -11.57
N ASP A 15 -6.54 -5.23 -10.57
CA ASP A 15 -7.75 -4.43 -10.49
C ASP A 15 -7.50 -3.11 -11.22
N ASP A 16 -8.31 -2.81 -12.23
CA ASP A 16 -8.16 -1.61 -13.05
C ASP A 16 -8.62 -0.32 -12.32
N GLY A 17 -9.30 -0.47 -11.18
CA GLY A 17 -9.91 0.62 -10.43
C GLY A 17 -9.01 1.20 -9.33
N TYR A 18 -8.13 2.14 -9.67
CA TYR A 18 -7.75 3.15 -8.67
C TYR A 18 -8.82 4.23 -8.65
N ASP A 19 -9.82 4.05 -7.77
CA ASP A 19 -10.89 5.04 -7.59
C ASP A 19 -10.36 6.29 -6.89
N LEU A 20 -9.74 7.14 -7.70
CA LEU A 20 -9.13 8.38 -7.28
C LEU A 20 -10.18 9.35 -6.72
N ILE A 21 -11.40 9.33 -7.26
CA ILE A 21 -12.49 10.20 -6.81
C ILE A 21 -12.92 9.82 -5.40
N THR A 22 -13.11 8.52 -5.14
CA THR A 22 -13.42 8.03 -3.78
C THR A 22 -12.27 8.33 -2.82
N TYR A 23 -11.01 8.12 -3.25
CA TYR A 23 -9.85 8.47 -2.44
C TYR A 23 -9.86 9.94 -2.01
N PHE A 24 -10.05 10.88 -2.94
CA PHE A 24 -10.08 12.30 -2.61
C PHE A 24 -11.27 12.66 -1.72
N ARG A 25 -12.46 12.16 -2.00
CA ARG A 25 -13.64 12.40 -1.16
C ARG A 25 -13.45 11.96 0.29
N GLN A 26 -12.67 10.90 0.52
CA GLN A 26 -12.36 10.41 1.86
C GLN A 26 -11.23 11.19 2.55
N VAL A 27 -10.33 11.80 1.79
CA VAL A 27 -9.12 12.44 2.33
C VAL A 27 -9.25 13.95 2.49
N VAL A 28 -10.11 14.62 1.71
CA VAL A 28 -10.30 16.08 1.81
C VAL A 28 -10.69 16.47 3.23
N GLY A 29 -9.94 17.40 3.83
CA GLY A 29 -10.09 17.82 5.22
C GLY A 29 -9.39 16.94 6.25
N HIS A 30 -8.74 15.87 5.80
CA HIS A 30 -8.00 14.88 6.59
C HIS A 30 -6.65 14.53 5.95
N GLU A 31 -6.01 15.47 5.25
CA GLU A 31 -4.81 15.21 4.45
C GLU A 31 -3.63 14.70 5.29
N ALA A 32 -3.49 15.13 6.54
CA ALA A 32 -2.51 14.61 7.49
C ALA A 32 -2.74 13.12 7.85
N GLN A 33 -4.00 12.68 7.80
CA GLN A 33 -4.47 11.33 8.15
C GLN A 33 -4.71 10.44 6.92
N ARG A 34 -4.42 10.94 5.72
CA ARG A 34 -4.63 10.28 4.41
C ARG A 34 -4.21 8.81 4.30
N CYS A 35 -3.19 8.38 5.05
CA CYS A 35 -2.69 7.01 5.02
C CYS A 35 -3.75 6.01 5.51
N GLN A 36 -4.56 6.37 6.51
CA GLN A 36 -5.61 5.50 7.04
C GLN A 36 -6.64 5.19 5.96
N TYR A 37 -7.13 6.22 5.27
CA TYR A 37 -8.05 6.09 4.14
C TYR A 37 -7.44 5.33 2.97
N CYS A 38 -6.19 5.63 2.61
CA CYS A 38 -5.46 4.94 1.55
C CYS A 38 -5.32 3.43 1.83
N PHE A 39 -4.90 3.07 3.04
CA PHE A 39 -4.73 1.68 3.45
C PHE A 39 -6.08 0.96 3.47
N ARG A 40 -7.13 1.57 4.05
CA ARG A 40 -8.45 0.94 4.10
C ARG A 40 -9.01 0.71 2.69
N LEU A 41 -8.90 1.70 1.79
CA LEU A 41 -9.37 1.59 0.40
C LEU A 41 -8.63 0.46 -0.33
N ARG A 42 -7.29 0.45 -0.30
CA ARG A 42 -6.46 -0.52 -1.03
C ARG A 42 -6.59 -1.94 -0.45
N LEU A 43 -6.48 -2.09 0.87
CA LEU A 43 -6.56 -3.40 1.52
C LEU A 43 -7.97 -3.98 1.48
N SER A 44 -9.03 -3.16 1.52
CA SER A 44 -10.40 -3.66 1.42
C SER A 44 -10.62 -4.36 0.08
N LYS A 45 -10.11 -3.79 -1.01
CA LYS A 45 -10.16 -4.44 -2.32
C LYS A 45 -9.37 -5.75 -2.37
N THR A 46 -8.16 -5.77 -1.79
CA THR A 46 -7.35 -6.99 -1.68
C THR A 46 -8.07 -8.08 -0.88
N ALA A 47 -8.64 -7.73 0.28
CA ALA A 47 -9.38 -8.65 1.13
C ALA A 47 -10.65 -9.17 0.44
N GLU A 48 -11.35 -8.33 -0.32
CA GLU A 48 -12.51 -8.74 -1.11
C GLU A 48 -12.14 -9.78 -2.17
N ILE A 49 -11.08 -9.53 -2.95
CA ILE A 49 -10.58 -10.49 -3.94
C ILE A 49 -10.09 -11.77 -3.26
N ALA A 50 -9.40 -11.65 -2.12
CA ALA A 50 -8.90 -12.79 -1.36
C ALA A 50 -10.05 -13.73 -0.97
N ARG A 51 -11.14 -13.16 -0.45
CA ARG A 51 -12.36 -13.90 -0.08
C ARG A 51 -13.05 -14.52 -1.28
N GLN A 52 -13.23 -13.78 -2.36
CA GLN A 52 -13.87 -14.27 -3.58
C GLN A 52 -13.13 -15.47 -4.20
N LYS A 53 -11.80 -15.50 -4.06
CA LYS A 53 -10.94 -16.58 -4.56
C LYS A 53 -10.69 -17.70 -3.53
N GLY A 54 -11.27 -17.61 -2.34
CA GLY A 54 -11.13 -18.64 -1.30
C GLY A 54 -9.75 -18.68 -0.63
N PHE A 55 -8.99 -17.59 -0.65
CA PHE A 55 -7.78 -17.49 0.16
C PHE A 55 -8.13 -17.32 1.64
N SER A 56 -7.30 -17.87 2.53
CA SER A 56 -7.48 -17.73 3.98
C SER A 56 -6.96 -16.40 4.53
N ALA A 57 -6.04 -15.76 3.80
CA ALA A 57 -5.34 -14.58 4.30
C ALA A 57 -4.89 -13.64 3.18
N PHE A 58 -4.58 -12.40 3.56
CA PHE A 58 -3.98 -11.40 2.68
C PHE A 58 -2.87 -10.63 3.42
N THR A 59 -2.03 -9.92 2.66
CA THR A 59 -0.92 -9.13 3.19
C THR A 59 -0.61 -7.96 2.25
N SER A 60 0.43 -7.18 2.59
CA SER A 60 0.88 -6.05 1.78
C SER A 60 2.38 -6.06 1.60
N THR A 61 2.83 -5.75 0.38
CA THR A 61 4.24 -5.48 0.08
C THR A 61 4.75 -4.19 0.73
N LEU A 62 3.86 -3.32 1.22
CA LEU A 62 4.23 -2.11 1.96
C LEU A 62 5.04 -2.40 3.23
N LEU A 63 4.88 -3.61 3.80
CA LEU A 63 5.55 -4.08 5.02
C LEU A 63 7.07 -4.25 4.90
N ILE A 64 7.64 -4.10 3.69
CA ILE A 64 9.10 -4.06 3.50
C ILE A 64 9.69 -2.67 3.71
N SER A 65 8.88 -1.61 3.58
CA SER A 65 9.40 -0.24 3.52
C SER A 65 9.52 0.36 4.92
N PRO A 66 10.72 0.85 5.32
CA PRO A 66 10.91 1.51 6.61
C PRO A 66 10.16 2.85 6.72
N HIS A 67 9.66 3.39 5.61
CA HIS A 67 8.95 4.67 5.55
C HIS A 67 7.43 4.55 5.70
N GLN A 68 6.88 3.33 5.77
CA GLN A 68 5.45 3.11 5.90
C GLN A 68 5.02 3.13 7.36
N LYS A 69 3.77 3.56 7.62
CA LYS A 69 3.16 3.53 8.95
C LYS A 69 2.72 2.09 9.28
N HIS A 70 3.64 1.25 9.72
CA HIS A 70 3.41 -0.19 9.95
C HIS A 70 2.28 -0.46 10.95
N ASP A 71 2.24 0.28 12.06
CA ASP A 71 1.23 0.07 13.10
C ASP A 71 -0.18 0.37 12.58
N LEU A 72 -0.33 1.48 11.85
CA LEU A 72 -1.57 1.84 11.16
C LEU A 72 -1.95 0.81 10.08
N LEU A 73 -0.97 0.29 9.34
CA LEU A 73 -1.23 -0.73 8.32
C LEU A 73 -1.68 -2.07 8.96
N LEU A 74 -1.09 -2.43 10.09
CA LEU A 74 -1.46 -3.59 10.88
C LEU A 74 -2.87 -3.46 11.46
N GLU A 75 -3.19 -2.30 12.05
CA GLU A 75 -4.51 -1.98 12.58
C GLU A 75 -5.60 -2.11 11.50
N VAL A 76 -5.45 -1.37 10.39
CA VAL A 76 -6.40 -1.40 9.27
C VAL A 76 -6.50 -2.79 8.65
N GLY A 77 -5.37 -3.50 8.50
CA GLY A 77 -5.35 -4.87 7.99
C GLY A 77 -6.14 -5.83 8.88
N ASN A 78 -5.93 -5.78 10.20
CA ASN A 78 -6.63 -6.62 11.16
C ASN A 78 -8.13 -6.30 11.26
N GLU A 79 -8.53 -5.02 11.13
CA GLU A 79 -9.95 -4.66 11.02
C GLU A 79 -10.61 -5.32 9.82
N LEU A 80 -10.02 -5.16 8.63
CA LEU A 80 -10.56 -5.71 7.39
C LEU A 80 -10.56 -7.24 7.40
N ALA A 81 -9.54 -7.86 7.99
CA ALA A 81 -9.48 -9.29 8.23
C ALA A 81 -10.69 -9.79 9.03
N ARG A 82 -11.00 -9.13 10.16
CA ARG A 82 -12.20 -9.44 10.96
C ARG A 82 -13.50 -9.21 10.18
N GLU A 83 -13.62 -8.08 9.49
CA GLU A 83 -14.81 -7.75 8.68
C GLU A 83 -15.09 -8.77 7.57
N LYS A 84 -14.03 -9.36 7.00
CA LYS A 84 -14.13 -10.27 5.86
C LYS A 84 -14.00 -11.74 6.24
N GLY A 85 -13.70 -12.07 7.50
CA GLY A 85 -13.45 -13.46 7.92
C GLY A 85 -12.19 -14.05 7.29
N LEU A 86 -11.12 -13.25 7.23
CA LEU A 86 -9.79 -13.61 6.72
C LEU A 86 -8.74 -13.33 7.79
N ASP A 87 -7.50 -13.78 7.57
CA ASP A 87 -6.34 -13.32 8.33
C ASP A 87 -5.59 -12.19 7.59
N PHE A 88 -5.03 -11.25 8.36
CA PHE A 88 -4.02 -10.31 7.84
C PHE A 88 -2.63 -10.77 8.27
N LEU A 89 -1.83 -11.23 7.31
CA LEU A 89 -0.47 -11.71 7.58
C LEU A 89 0.49 -10.53 7.65
N TYR A 90 0.76 -10.07 8.86
CA TYR A 90 1.82 -9.11 9.11
C TYR A 90 3.19 -9.80 9.17
N ALA A 91 4.17 -9.18 8.54
CA ALA A 91 5.57 -9.56 8.65
C ALA A 91 6.44 -8.30 8.64
N ASP A 92 7.30 -8.13 9.64
CA ASP A 92 8.28 -7.04 9.61
C ASP A 92 9.43 -7.38 8.66
N LEU A 93 9.30 -6.92 7.42
CA LEU A 93 10.29 -7.15 6.37
C LEU A 93 11.29 -6.00 6.22
N ARG A 94 11.28 -5.00 7.12
CA ARG A 94 12.17 -3.82 7.02
C ARG A 94 13.66 -4.19 6.96
N LYS A 95 14.05 -5.25 7.66
CA LYS A 95 15.43 -5.80 7.62
C LYS A 95 15.84 -6.29 6.23
N LYS A 96 14.90 -6.57 5.34
CA LYS A 96 15.12 -7.01 3.95
C LYS A 96 15.05 -5.85 2.94
N TYR A 97 14.81 -4.62 3.39
CA TYR A 97 14.65 -3.47 2.49
C TYR A 97 15.88 -3.23 1.62
N SER A 98 17.08 -3.18 2.20
CA SER A 98 18.33 -2.96 1.48
C SER A 98 18.63 -4.08 0.49
N ASP A 99 18.45 -5.34 0.92
CA ASP A 99 18.61 -6.53 0.09
C ASP A 99 17.66 -6.50 -1.11
N SER A 100 16.39 -6.15 -0.90
CA SER A 100 15.41 -6.06 -1.98
C SER A 100 15.83 -5.06 -3.05
N ARG A 101 16.43 -3.92 -2.66
CA ARG A 101 16.93 -2.92 -3.61
C ARG A 101 18.12 -3.44 -4.40
N ARG A 102 19.04 -4.15 -3.76
CA ARG A 102 20.19 -4.77 -4.41
C ARG A 102 19.76 -5.84 -5.40
N MET A 103 18.89 -6.77 -4.99
CA MET A 103 18.37 -7.86 -5.83
C MET A 103 17.66 -7.35 -7.08
N THR A 104 16.94 -6.24 -6.96
CA THR A 104 16.13 -5.69 -8.05
C THR A 104 16.91 -4.72 -8.97
N LYS A 105 18.17 -4.40 -8.68
CA LYS A 105 18.93 -3.34 -9.39
C LYS A 105 19.06 -3.61 -10.89
N GLY A 106 19.31 -4.86 -11.27
CA GLY A 106 19.44 -5.28 -12.67
C GLY A 106 18.13 -5.66 -13.37
N LEU A 107 16.98 -5.51 -12.72
CA LEU A 107 15.69 -5.99 -13.26
C LEU A 107 14.91 -4.92 -14.04
N SER A 108 15.49 -3.73 -14.27
CA SER A 108 14.83 -2.59 -14.94
C SER A 108 13.41 -2.30 -14.41
N LEU A 109 13.21 -2.49 -13.10
CA LEU A 109 11.94 -2.21 -12.45
C LEU A 109 11.80 -0.72 -12.19
N TYR A 110 10.60 -0.19 -12.39
CA TYR A 110 10.24 1.15 -11.95
C TYR A 110 10.48 1.28 -10.44
N ARG A 111 11.17 2.36 -10.04
CA ARG A 111 11.52 2.65 -8.64
C ARG A 111 10.86 3.95 -8.21
N GLN A 112 9.67 3.82 -7.67
CA GLN A 112 8.97 4.94 -7.06
C GLN A 112 9.76 5.47 -5.86
N GLN A 113 9.79 6.79 -5.72
CA GLN A 113 10.52 7.48 -4.64
C GLN A 113 9.58 8.10 -3.59
N TYR A 114 8.30 7.78 -3.67
CA TYR A 114 7.20 8.22 -2.82
C TYR A 114 6.22 7.06 -2.61
N CYS A 115 5.22 7.18 -1.72
CA CYS A 115 4.35 6.04 -1.38
C CYS A 115 3.32 5.67 -2.48
N GLY A 116 3.19 6.53 -3.49
CA GLY A 116 2.25 6.36 -4.60
C GLY A 116 0.86 6.95 -4.41
N CYS A 117 0.68 7.90 -3.48
CA CYS A 117 -0.43 8.86 -3.54
C CYS A 117 0.09 10.24 -3.98
N VAL A 118 -0.80 11.05 -4.56
CA VAL A 118 -0.46 12.41 -5.04
C VAL A 118 0.07 13.31 -3.94
N TYR A 119 -0.41 13.15 -2.69
CA TYR A 119 0.11 13.90 -1.55
C TYR A 119 1.58 13.58 -1.26
N SER A 120 1.96 12.29 -1.28
CA SER A 120 3.35 11.89 -1.05
C SER A 120 4.26 12.27 -2.22
N GLU A 121 3.72 12.35 -3.43
CA GLU A 121 4.42 12.91 -4.58
C GLU A 121 4.67 14.41 -4.42
N TRP A 122 3.64 15.15 -4.00
CA TRP A 122 3.73 16.59 -3.77
C TRP A 122 4.67 16.93 -2.61
N GLU A 123 4.62 16.23 -1.48
CA GLU A 123 5.58 16.38 -0.38
C GLU A 123 7.02 16.19 -0.87
N ARG A 124 7.26 15.19 -1.72
CA ARG A 124 8.59 14.91 -2.25
C ARG A 124 9.11 16.01 -3.15
N TYR A 125 8.33 16.44 -4.14
CA TYR A 125 8.81 17.36 -5.18
C TYR A 125 8.56 18.83 -4.88
N GLY A 126 7.62 19.12 -3.98
CA GLY A 126 7.39 20.46 -3.44
C GLY A 126 8.22 20.75 -2.19
N GLU A 127 8.96 19.76 -1.66
CA GLU A 127 9.76 19.87 -0.43
C GLU A 127 8.93 20.37 0.78
N ILE A 128 7.67 19.94 0.85
CA ILE A 128 6.76 20.25 1.95
C ILE A 128 6.45 19.01 2.78
N THR A 129 5.92 19.20 3.98
CA THR A 129 5.33 18.14 4.79
C THR A 129 3.88 18.48 5.06
N ILE A 130 2.97 17.55 4.75
CA ILE A 130 1.55 17.72 5.05
C ILE A 130 1.28 17.13 6.43
N ASP A 131 1.11 18.02 7.40
CA ASP A 131 0.79 17.69 8.78
C ASP A 131 -0.48 18.43 9.25
N GLU A 132 -0.84 18.25 10.52
CA GLU A 132 -2.04 18.87 11.12
C GLU A 132 -1.99 20.41 11.14
N THR A 133 -0.81 21.03 10.97
CA THR A 133 -0.68 22.50 10.88
C THR A 133 -0.90 23.01 9.45
N PHE A 134 -0.61 22.19 8.45
CA PHE A 134 -0.86 22.49 7.04
C PHE A 134 -2.36 22.48 6.69
N CYS A 135 -3.16 21.72 7.44
CA CYS A 135 -4.61 21.59 7.23
C CYS A 135 -5.46 22.63 7.99
N LYS A 136 -4.84 23.61 8.65
CA LYS A 136 -5.53 24.73 9.33
C LYS A 136 -5.59 25.97 8.44
#